data_AF-A0A3D9C482-F1
#
_entry.id   AF-A0A3D9C482-F1
#
_cell.length_a   1.000
_cell.length_b   1.000
_cell.length_c   1.000
_cell.angle_alpha   90.00
_cell.angle_beta   90.00
_cell.angle_gamma   90.00
#
_symmetry.space_group_name_H-M   'P 1'
#
loop_
_entity.id
_entity.type
_entity.pdbx_description
1 polymer ?
#
loop_
_entity_poly.entity_id
_entity_poly.type
_entity_poly.pdbx_seq_one_letter_code
_entity_poly.pdbx_strand_id
1 'polypeptide(L)'
;MYSISKKIRIGKKALLKKDRFINDEVIPAAITQFACCECSHENSIEITPYQSGFPIMKIYHEDLVASKSELLKMGMVTETSQRMQHYGELTVNDLPTLYFGTSCTSCSTNYICIFSYGEKQPGLEILNISGIWEYQELE
;
A
#
# COMPACT_ATOMS: atom_id res chain seq x y z
N MET A 1 5.82 9.87 4.89
CA MET A 1 5.56 9.03 3.70
C MET A 1 6.60 9.34 2.64
N TYR A 2 7.17 8.34 1.97
CA TYR A 2 8.22 8.53 0.96
C TYR A 2 8.19 7.44 -0.12
N SER A 3 8.85 7.67 -1.25
CA SER A 3 9.03 6.68 -2.32
C SER A 3 10.18 5.73 -1.96
N ILE A 4 10.06 4.45 -2.32
CA ILE A 4 11.13 3.46 -2.12
C ILE A 4 11.81 3.26 -3.48
N SER A 5 13.13 3.38 -3.52
CA SER A 5 13.91 3.28 -4.76
C SER A 5 15.01 2.22 -4.73
N LYS A 6 15.36 1.71 -3.55
CA LYS A 6 16.32 0.63 -3.39
C LYS A 6 15.63 -0.71 -3.41
N LYS A 7 16.38 -1.76 -3.71
CA LYS A 7 15.89 -3.13 -3.58
C LYS A 7 15.56 -3.42 -2.12
N ILE A 8 14.44 -4.10 -1.89
CA ILE A 8 13.97 -4.42 -0.55
C ILE A 8 13.68 -5.91 -0.41
N ARG A 9 13.78 -6.40 0.83
CA ARG A 9 13.23 -7.69 1.25
C ARG A 9 11.97 -7.43 2.07
N ILE A 10 10.85 -7.99 1.63
CA ILE A 10 9.56 -7.81 2.30
C ILE A 10 9.45 -8.80 3.47
N GLY A 11 8.99 -8.28 4.60
CA GLY A 11 8.88 -8.98 5.88
C GLY A 11 7.44 -9.23 6.30
N LYS A 12 7.19 -9.13 7.61
CA LYS A 12 5.89 -9.47 8.22
C LYS A 12 4.83 -8.43 7.86
N LYS A 13 3.59 -8.89 7.66
CA LYS A 13 2.41 -8.02 7.55
C LYS A 13 2.03 -7.51 8.95
N ALA A 14 1.93 -6.20 9.10
CA ALA A 14 1.49 -5.54 10.33
C ALA A 14 -0.03 -5.68 10.52
N LEU A 15 -0.47 -5.69 11.79
CA LEU A 15 -1.89 -5.72 12.12
C LEU A 15 -2.49 -4.32 11.93
N LEU A 16 -3.50 -4.21 11.09
CA LEU A 16 -4.17 -2.95 10.73
C LEU A 16 -5.55 -2.89 11.41
N LYS A 17 -5.92 -1.72 11.97
CA LYS A 17 -7.24 -1.56 12.63
C LYS A 17 -8.41 -1.47 11.65
N LYS A 18 -8.21 -0.74 10.54
CA LYS A 18 -9.20 -0.56 9.48
C LYS A 18 -8.49 -0.45 8.13
N ASP A 19 -8.97 -1.18 7.15
CA ASP A 19 -8.35 -1.35 5.84
C ASP A 19 -9.20 -0.83 4.69
N ARG A 20 -10.46 -0.46 4.93
CA ARG A 20 -11.41 -0.05 3.89
C ARG A 20 -12.19 1.16 4.32
N PHE A 21 -12.25 2.15 3.43
CA PHE A 21 -12.94 3.43 3.62
C PHE A 21 -13.80 3.70 2.40
N ILE A 22 -15.01 4.21 2.61
CA ILE A 22 -15.96 4.49 1.53
C ILE A 22 -16.47 5.94 1.59
N ASN A 23 -16.61 6.58 0.42
CA ASN A 23 -17.22 7.91 0.26
C ASN A 23 -16.69 8.93 1.29
N ASP A 24 -17.55 9.47 2.15
CA ASP A 24 -17.19 10.50 3.13
C ASP A 24 -16.06 10.07 4.09
N GLU A 25 -15.80 8.77 4.25
CA GLU A 25 -14.69 8.27 5.08
C GLU A 25 -13.31 8.53 4.46
N VAL A 26 -13.23 8.89 3.18
CA VAL A 26 -11.97 9.27 2.52
C VAL A 26 -11.74 10.78 2.53
N ILE A 27 -12.68 11.58 3.04
CA ILE A 27 -12.65 13.05 3.01
C ILE A 27 -12.56 13.61 4.44
N PRO A 28 -11.58 14.48 4.76
CA PRO A 28 -10.48 14.94 3.89
C PRO A 28 -9.37 13.88 3.72
N ALA A 29 -9.32 12.87 4.59
CA ALA A 29 -8.34 11.80 4.55
C ALA A 29 -8.84 10.55 5.27
N ALA A 30 -8.40 9.38 4.81
CA ALA A 30 -8.61 8.10 5.49
C ALA A 30 -7.52 7.90 6.55
N ILE A 31 -7.93 7.87 7.82
CA ILE A 31 -7.02 7.69 8.97
C ILE A 31 -7.17 6.27 9.52
N THR A 32 -6.05 5.59 9.71
CA THR A 32 -6.00 4.28 10.36
C THR A 32 -4.72 4.11 11.17
N GLN A 33 -4.68 3.04 11.96
CA GLN A 33 -3.53 2.69 12.79
C GLN A 33 -3.08 1.27 12.52
N PHE A 34 -1.78 1.04 12.64
CA PHE A 34 -1.18 -0.28 12.58
C PHE A 34 -0.22 -0.53 13.74
N ALA A 35 -0.16 -1.77 14.21
CA ALA A 35 0.80 -2.19 15.23
C ALA A 35 2.14 -2.56 14.59
N CYS A 36 3.23 -1.94 15.06
CA CYS A 36 4.59 -2.29 14.66
C CYS A 36 4.89 -3.76 14.99
N CYS A 37 5.44 -4.51 14.04
CA CYS A 37 5.79 -5.92 14.21
C CYS A 37 6.91 -6.17 15.22
N GLU A 38 7.76 -5.16 15.49
CA GLU A 38 8.94 -5.29 16.34
C GLU A 38 8.71 -4.77 17.78
N CYS A 39 8.06 -3.62 17.94
CA CYS A 39 7.84 -3.00 19.26
C CYS A 39 6.38 -2.94 19.72
N SER A 40 5.43 -3.40 18.89
CA SER A 40 3.98 -3.32 19.15
C SER A 40 3.42 -1.89 19.32
N HIS A 41 4.22 -0.85 19.06
CA HIS A 41 3.74 0.53 19.08
C HIS A 41 2.67 0.75 18.00
N GLU A 42 1.60 1.48 18.35
CA GLU A 42 0.55 1.86 17.41
C GLU A 42 0.98 3.09 16.60
N ASN A 43 1.12 2.92 15.30
CA ASN A 43 1.48 3.99 14.38
C ASN A 43 0.24 4.44 13.61
N SER A 44 0.04 5.74 13.48
CA SER A 44 -1.05 6.31 12.69
C SER A 44 -0.57 6.62 11.27
N ILE A 45 -1.42 6.34 10.29
CA ILE A 45 -1.23 6.78 8.90
C ILE A 45 -2.47 7.54 8.44
N GLU A 46 -2.23 8.56 7.61
CA GLU A 46 -3.26 9.40 7.02
C GLU A 46 -3.09 9.37 5.50
N ILE A 47 -4.10 8.86 4.80
CA ILE A 47 -4.09 8.76 3.35
C ILE A 47 -5.07 9.79 2.79
N THR A 48 -4.52 10.85 2.21
CA THR A 48 -5.26 11.90 1.50
C THR A 48 -5.39 11.51 0.03
N PRO A 49 -6.61 11.33 -0.51
CA PRO A 49 -6.84 11.05 -1.92
C PRO A 49 -6.04 11.97 -2.85
N TYR A 50 -5.44 11.39 -3.89
CA TYR A 50 -4.63 12.09 -4.91
C TYR A 50 -3.38 12.84 -4.41
N GLN A 51 -3.08 12.81 -3.11
CA GLN A 51 -1.87 13.43 -2.54
C GLN A 51 -0.92 12.40 -1.91
N SER A 52 -1.48 11.35 -1.32
CA SER A 52 -0.70 10.27 -0.72
C SER A 52 -0.29 9.22 -1.75
N GLY A 53 0.96 8.78 -1.64
CA GLY A 53 1.47 7.60 -2.33
C GLY A 53 2.03 7.83 -3.74
N PHE A 54 2.57 6.75 -4.29
CA PHE A 54 3.22 6.68 -5.59
C PHE A 54 2.68 5.48 -6.36
N PRO A 55 2.67 5.50 -7.71
CA PRO A 55 2.22 4.37 -8.51
C PRO A 55 2.93 3.07 -8.15
N ILE A 56 2.17 1.99 -7.94
CA ILE A 56 2.72 0.67 -7.58
C ILE A 56 3.70 0.13 -8.63
N MET A 57 3.56 0.56 -9.89
CA MET A 57 4.49 0.23 -10.97
C MET A 57 5.94 0.56 -10.61
N LYS A 58 6.21 1.61 -9.82
CA LYS A 58 7.59 1.94 -9.40
C LYS A 58 8.23 0.89 -8.49
N ILE A 59 7.44 0.00 -7.87
CA ILE A 59 7.97 -1.09 -7.04
C ILE A 59 8.45 -2.26 -7.90
N TYR A 60 7.66 -2.64 -8.90
CA TYR A 60 7.91 -3.88 -9.64
C TYR A 60 8.50 -3.69 -11.04
N HIS A 61 8.53 -2.45 -11.54
CA HIS A 61 9.08 -2.18 -12.86
C HIS A 61 10.56 -2.58 -12.89
N GLU A 62 10.92 -3.41 -13.87
CA GLU A 62 12.28 -3.95 -14.06
C GLU A 62 12.85 -4.67 -12.81
N ASP A 63 11.99 -5.11 -11.89
CA ASP A 63 12.37 -5.76 -10.63
C ASP A 63 13.40 -4.98 -9.79
N LEU A 64 13.37 -3.63 -9.89
CA LEU A 64 14.34 -2.74 -9.24
C LEU A 64 14.15 -2.68 -7.71
N VAL A 65 12.91 -2.67 -7.22
CA VAL A 65 12.60 -2.59 -5.78
C VAL A 65 12.16 -3.94 -5.22
N ALA A 66 11.11 -4.54 -5.79
CA ALA A 66 10.65 -5.89 -5.46
C ALA A 66 10.07 -6.57 -6.71
N SER A 67 10.09 -7.90 -6.77
CA SER A 67 9.59 -8.59 -7.97
C SER A 67 8.07 -8.71 -8.00
N LYS A 68 7.46 -8.71 -9.20
CA LYS A 68 6.00 -8.93 -9.34
C LYS A 68 5.53 -10.21 -8.65
N SER A 69 6.28 -11.29 -8.82
CA SER A 69 5.95 -12.61 -8.27
C SER A 69 5.99 -12.62 -6.73
N GLU A 70 6.91 -11.88 -6.12
CA GLU A 70 6.97 -11.69 -4.67
C GLU A 70 5.74 -10.93 -4.16
N LEU A 71 5.38 -9.82 -4.79
CA LEU A 71 4.19 -9.03 -4.42
C LEU A 71 2.90 -9.86 -4.50
N LEU A 72 2.74 -10.65 -5.57
CA LEU A 72 1.61 -11.57 -5.76
C LEU A 72 1.60 -12.67 -4.70
N LYS A 73 2.74 -13.32 -4.46
CA LYS A 73 2.87 -14.40 -3.47
C LYS A 73 2.55 -13.92 -2.06
N MET A 74 2.88 -12.68 -1.74
CA MET A 74 2.61 -12.09 -0.42
C MET A 74 1.19 -11.51 -0.31
N GLY A 75 0.38 -11.60 -1.36
CA GLY A 75 -0.99 -11.07 -1.38
C GLY A 75 -1.02 -9.55 -1.21
N MET A 76 0.03 -8.85 -1.64
CA MET A 76 0.12 -7.40 -1.58
C MET A 76 -0.74 -6.74 -2.66
N VAL A 77 -0.85 -7.41 -3.79
CA VAL A 77 -1.60 -7.02 -4.99
C VAL A 77 -2.11 -8.28 -5.67
N THR A 78 -3.02 -8.12 -6.62
CA THR A 78 -3.48 -9.16 -7.55
C THR A 78 -3.15 -8.78 -8.99
N GLU A 79 -3.16 -9.77 -9.89
CA GLU A 79 -3.19 -9.47 -11.32
C GLU A 79 -4.46 -8.68 -11.64
N THR A 80 -4.30 -7.61 -12.42
CA THR A 80 -5.42 -6.80 -12.87
C THR A 80 -6.27 -7.56 -13.87
N SER A 81 -7.60 -7.48 -13.74
CA SER A 81 -8.49 -8.13 -14.69
C SER A 81 -8.33 -7.54 -16.10
N GLN A 82 -8.58 -8.37 -17.11
CA GLN A 82 -8.38 -8.00 -18.53
C GLN A 82 -9.07 -6.69 -18.93
N ARG A 83 -10.27 -6.44 -18.38
CA ARG A 83 -11.06 -5.21 -18.64
C ARG A 83 -10.48 -3.95 -17.98
N MET A 84 -9.64 -4.12 -16.95
CA MET A 84 -9.07 -3.03 -16.15
C MET A 84 -7.58 -2.79 -16.41
N GLN A 85 -7.00 -3.38 -17.46
CA GLN A 85 -5.56 -3.28 -17.77
C GLN A 85 -5.03 -1.84 -17.89
N HIS A 86 -5.89 -0.86 -18.18
CA HIS A 86 -5.52 0.54 -18.21
C HIS A 86 -5.06 1.09 -16.83
N TYR A 87 -5.35 0.39 -15.73
CA TYR A 87 -4.83 0.68 -14.39
C TYR A 87 -3.46 0.06 -14.09
N GLY A 88 -2.89 -0.69 -15.04
CA GLY A 88 -1.60 -1.37 -14.90
C GLY A 88 -1.75 -2.86 -14.64
N GLU A 89 -0.61 -3.56 -14.58
CA GLU A 89 -0.56 -5.02 -14.51
C GLU A 89 -0.96 -5.58 -13.15
N LEU A 90 -0.67 -4.85 -12.06
CA LEU A 90 -0.97 -5.26 -10.69
C LEU A 90 -1.84 -4.21 -10.01
N THR A 91 -2.94 -4.65 -9.41
CA THR A 91 -3.89 -3.78 -8.71
C THR A 91 -4.36 -4.38 -7.39
N VAL A 92 -4.99 -3.56 -6.55
CA VAL A 92 -5.78 -3.96 -5.39
C VAL A 92 -7.24 -3.70 -5.74
N ASN A 93 -8.01 -4.77 -5.91
CA ASN A 93 -9.43 -4.74 -6.28
C ASN A 93 -9.72 -4.03 -7.61
N ASP A 94 -8.87 -4.20 -8.63
CA ASP A 94 -9.12 -3.62 -9.96
C ASP A 94 -9.25 -2.08 -9.95
N LEU A 95 -8.59 -1.42 -8.99
CA LEU A 95 -8.55 0.03 -8.83
C LEU A 95 -7.10 0.56 -8.94
N PRO A 96 -6.91 1.85 -9.28
CA PRO A 96 -5.60 2.49 -9.26
C PRO A 96 -4.87 2.21 -7.95
N THR A 97 -3.68 1.60 -8.05
CA THR A 97 -2.94 1.09 -6.89
C THR A 97 -1.68 1.89 -6.66
N LEU A 98 -1.50 2.27 -5.40
CA LEU A 98 -0.48 3.17 -4.92
C LEU A 98 0.24 2.53 -3.73
N TYR A 99 1.44 3.04 -3.45
CA TYR A 99 2.19 2.66 -2.27
C TYR A 99 2.85 3.88 -1.62
N PHE A 100 3.26 3.75 -0.36
CA PHE A 100 4.27 4.62 0.24
C PHE A 100 5.10 3.87 1.28
N GLY A 101 6.33 4.32 1.47
CA GLY A 101 7.15 3.97 2.63
C GLY A 101 6.80 4.82 3.85
N THR A 102 6.87 4.21 5.03
CA THR A 102 6.77 4.84 6.35
C THR A 102 7.64 4.08 7.34
N SER A 103 7.90 4.65 8.51
CA SER A 103 8.61 3.97 9.58
C SER A 103 7.81 4.00 10.88
N CYS A 104 8.10 3.06 11.77
CA CYS A 104 7.57 3.12 13.12
C CYS A 104 8.17 4.31 13.86
N THR A 105 7.35 5.14 14.49
CA THR A 105 7.77 6.31 15.26
C THR A 105 8.57 5.96 16.52
N SER A 106 8.46 4.71 17.01
CA SER A 106 9.11 4.27 18.25
C SER A 106 10.43 3.53 18.03
N CYS A 107 10.56 2.70 16.98
CA CYS A 107 11.75 1.87 16.76
C CYS A 107 12.37 2.03 15.36
N SER A 108 11.83 2.94 14.55
CA SER A 108 12.31 3.25 13.19
C SER A 108 12.27 2.10 12.20
N THR A 109 11.62 0.97 12.54
CA THR A 109 11.44 -0.13 11.60
C THR A 109 10.63 0.33 10.38
N ASN A 110 11.08 -0.03 9.19
CA ASN A 110 10.51 0.45 7.92
C ASN A 110 9.34 -0.42 7.46
N TYR A 111 8.34 0.25 6.89
CA TYR A 111 7.12 -0.34 6.39
C TYR A 111 6.75 0.20 5.02
N ILE A 112 6.21 -0.67 4.16
CA ILE A 112 5.56 -0.31 2.91
C ILE A 112 4.05 -0.50 3.08
N CYS A 113 3.28 0.55 2.83
CA CYS A 113 1.83 0.49 2.74
C CYS A 113 1.44 0.39 1.27
N ILE A 114 0.56 -0.55 0.93
CA ILE A 114 -0.04 -0.68 -0.40
C ILE A 114 -1.54 -0.51 -0.28
N PHE A 115 -2.10 0.34 -1.13
CA PHE A 115 -3.52 0.66 -1.13
C PHE A 115 -4.00 0.99 -2.54
N SER A 116 -5.30 0.88 -2.77
CA SER A 116 -5.95 1.43 -3.96
C SER A 116 -6.92 2.53 -3.57
N TYR A 117 -7.16 3.42 -4.53
CA TYR A 117 -8.16 4.46 -4.42
C TYR A 117 -8.84 4.70 -5.76
N GLY A 118 -10.17 4.75 -5.76
CA GLY A 118 -10.94 5.15 -6.92
C GLY A 118 -12.44 4.86 -6.78
N GLU A 119 -13.18 5.28 -7.80
CA GLU A 119 -14.61 5.02 -7.90
C GLU A 119 -14.84 3.62 -8.50
N LYS A 120 -15.44 2.73 -7.72
CA LYS A 120 -15.70 1.34 -8.16
C LYS A 120 -16.96 1.24 -9.01
N GLN A 121 -17.93 2.09 -8.74
CA GLN A 121 -19.17 2.27 -9.49
C GLN A 121 -19.70 3.69 -9.21
N PRO A 122 -20.60 4.22 -10.06
CA PRO A 122 -21.13 5.57 -9.88
C PRO A 122 -21.58 5.86 -8.44
N GLY A 123 -20.96 6.83 -7.79
CA GLY A 123 -21.23 7.26 -6.41
C GLY A 123 -20.62 6.39 -5.31
N LEU A 124 -19.68 5.49 -5.64
CA LEU A 124 -18.97 4.66 -4.68
C LEU A 124 -17.45 4.81 -4.82
N GLU A 125 -16.90 5.77 -4.09
CA GLU A 125 -15.47 5.92 -3.88
C GLU A 125 -14.99 4.94 -2.81
N ILE A 126 -13.89 4.25 -3.09
CA ILE A 126 -13.29 3.28 -2.18
C ILE A 126 -11.80 3.56 -2.07
N LEU A 127 -11.33 3.71 -0.83
CA LEU A 127 -9.92 3.52 -0.49
C LEU A 127 -9.79 2.17 0.20
N ASN A 128 -8.93 1.30 -0.32
CA ASN A 128 -8.64 0.02 0.31
C ASN A 128 -7.14 -0.20 0.48
N ILE A 129 -6.70 -0.30 1.74
CA ILE A 129 -5.37 -0.69 2.13
C ILE A 129 -5.28 -2.21 2.03
N SER A 130 -4.49 -2.72 1.08
CA SER A 130 -4.19 -4.15 0.97
C SER A 130 -3.42 -4.64 2.20
N GLY A 131 -2.53 -3.78 2.70
CA GLY A 131 -1.82 -4.00 3.95
C GLY A 131 -0.62 -3.10 4.13
N ILE A 132 0.05 -3.33 5.25
CA ILE A 132 1.31 -2.68 5.61
C ILE A 132 2.29 -3.80 5.93
N TRP A 133 3.42 -3.83 5.25
CA TRP A 133 4.45 -4.85 5.44
C TRP A 133 5.73 -4.21 5.87
N GLU A 134 6.41 -4.86 6.81
CA GLU A 134 7.76 -4.53 7.16
C GLU A 134 8.69 -4.76 5.95
N TYR A 135 9.76 -3.98 5.83
CA TYR A 135 10.79 -4.28 4.84
C TYR A 135 12.19 -3.89 5.32
N GLN A 136 13.19 -4.51 4.71
CA GLN A 136 14.60 -4.17 4.89
C GLN A 136 15.20 -3.79 3.54
N GLU A 137 16.01 -2.74 3.48
CA GLU A 137 16.77 -2.42 2.28
C GLU A 137 17.89 -3.47 2.09
N LEU A 138 18.07 -3.92 0.85
CA LEU A 138 19.18 -4.77 0.46
C LEU A 138 20.30 -3.86 -0.05
N GLU A 139 21.54 -4.11 0.41
CA GLU A 139 22.75 -3.46 -0.10
C GLU A 139 23.02 -3.81 -1.56
#